data_AF-A0A0M0HQE7-F1
#
_entry.id   AF-A0A0M0HQE7-F1
#
_cell.length_a   1.000
_cell.length_b   1.000
_cell.length_c   1.000
_cell.angle_alpha   90.00
_cell.angle_beta   90.00
_cell.angle_gamma   90.00
#
_symmetry.space_group_name_H-M   'P 1'
#
loop_
_entity.id
_entity.type
_entity.pdbx_description
1 polymer ?
#
loop_
_entity_poly.entity_id
_entity_poly.type
_entity_poly.pdbx_seq_one_letter_code
_entity_poly.pdbx_strand_id
1 'polypeptide(L)'
;MKNILVYAIFIILFSGCNYKYESYSESYTSKIIRNVALDIECVKASLEQNSEFDPVTKSENSLSTSSSDINVQVNMTENELIIVSKYKTETKQDKNIYIVSALGKRLERSIMKDCGY
;
A
#
# COMPACT_ATOMS: atom_id res chain seq x y z
N MET A 1 -27.50 2.50 -7.63
CA MET A 1 -26.62 3.50 -6.97
C MET A 1 -25.24 3.44 -7.62
N LYS A 2 -24.46 4.53 -7.65
CA LYS A 2 -23.13 4.54 -8.29
C LYS A 2 -22.09 4.05 -7.28
N ASN A 3 -21.36 2.99 -7.62
CA ASN A 3 -20.21 2.55 -6.85
C ASN A 3 -19.08 3.58 -6.96
N ILE A 4 -18.60 4.04 -5.81
CA ILE A 4 -17.44 4.91 -5.65
C ILE A 4 -16.27 4.04 -5.19
N LEU A 5 -15.14 4.15 -5.87
CA LEU A 5 -13.91 3.49 -5.47
C LEU A 5 -12.99 4.52 -4.79
N VAL A 6 -12.72 4.31 -3.51
CA VAL A 6 -11.78 5.10 -2.73
C VAL A 6 -10.45 4.37 -2.68
N TYR A 7 -9.35 5.07 -3.00
CA TYR A 7 -8.03 4.48 -2.98
C TYR A 7 -7.01 5.42 -2.32
N ALA A 8 -6.06 4.82 -1.59
CA ALA A 8 -4.87 5.49 -1.10
C ALA A 8 -3.65 4.75 -1.65
N ILE A 9 -2.73 5.50 -2.25
CA ILE A 9 -1.54 4.95 -2.91
C ILE A 9 -0.30 5.51 -2.20
N PHE A 10 0.56 4.59 -1.76
CA PHE A 10 1.88 4.89 -1.21
C PHE A 10 2.92 4.33 -2.14
N ILE A 11 3.85 5.16 -2.58
CA ILE A 11 4.97 4.75 -3.45
C ILE A 11 6.25 5.03 -2.69
N ILE A 12 7.02 3.97 -2.43
CA ILE A 12 8.32 4.03 -1.78
C ILE A 12 9.38 3.71 -2.82
N LEU A 13 10.29 4.65 -3.09
CA LEU A 13 11.38 4.46 -4.07
C LEU A 13 12.67 4.04 -3.36
N PHE A 14 13.34 3.03 -3.91
CA PHE A 14 14.54 2.36 -3.39
C PHE A 14 15.86 2.91 -3.92
N SER A 15 15.84 3.71 -4.99
CA SER A 15 17.03 4.34 -5.55
C SER A 15 16.71 5.75 -6.07
N GLY A 16 17.62 6.68 -5.78
CA GLY A 16 17.42 8.11 -5.94
C GLY A 16 17.32 8.58 -7.40
N CYS A 17 16.17 9.15 -7.75
CA CYS A 17 16.06 10.28 -8.66
C CYS A 17 14.77 11.06 -8.35
N ASN A 18 14.90 12.37 -8.15
CA ASN A 18 13.80 13.30 -7.97
C ASN A 18 12.87 13.26 -9.21
N TYR A 19 11.74 12.57 -9.11
CA TYR A 19 10.75 12.52 -10.19
C TYR A 19 9.47 13.28 -9.84
N LYS A 20 9.12 14.18 -10.77
CA LYS A 20 7.95 15.07 -10.78
C LYS A 20 6.65 14.37 -10.40
N TYR A 21 5.87 15.08 -9.60
CA TYR A 21 4.49 14.77 -9.25
C TYR A 21 3.59 14.89 -10.48
N GLU A 22 2.83 13.84 -10.79
CA GLU A 22 1.62 13.97 -11.61
C GLU A 22 0.45 13.37 -10.82
N SER A 23 -0.54 14.20 -10.50
CA SER A 23 -1.78 13.77 -9.85
C SER A 23 -2.86 13.59 -10.91
N TYR A 24 -3.46 12.41 -10.96
CA TYR A 24 -4.73 12.20 -11.65
C TYR A 24 -5.84 12.01 -10.62
N SER A 25 -6.76 12.98 -10.61
CA SER A 25 -8.10 13.06 -9.97
C SER A 25 -8.29 12.52 -8.54
N GLU A 26 -8.70 13.40 -7.61
CA GLU A 26 -9.18 13.14 -6.22
C GLU A 26 -8.43 12.05 -5.40
N SER A 27 -7.18 11.75 -5.79
CA SER A 27 -6.35 10.69 -5.23
C SER A 27 -5.29 11.30 -4.31
N TYR A 28 -5.21 10.77 -3.08
CA TYR A 28 -4.12 11.11 -2.19
C TYR A 28 -2.94 10.17 -2.47
N THR A 29 -1.97 10.69 -3.21
CA THR A 29 -0.70 10.00 -3.50
C THR A 29 0.39 10.60 -2.62
N SER A 30 0.92 9.83 -1.68
CA SER A 30 2.12 10.19 -0.93
C SER A 30 3.32 9.40 -1.44
N LYS A 31 4.40 10.09 -1.79
CA LYS A 31 5.63 9.52 -2.34
C LYS A 31 6.79 9.71 -1.35
N ILE A 32 7.45 8.63 -0.96
CA ILE A 32 8.56 8.63 0.00
C ILE A 32 9.78 8.00 -0.70
N ILE A 33 10.92 8.67 -0.70
CA ILE A 33 12.15 8.16 -1.34
C ILE A 33 13.11 7.69 -0.23
N ARG A 34 13.52 6.43 -0.25
CA ARG A 34 14.46 5.83 0.72
C ARG A 34 15.36 4.80 0.03
N ASN A 35 16.69 4.91 0.14
CA ASN A 35 17.60 3.95 -0.45
C ASN A 35 17.59 2.61 0.32
N VAL A 36 16.78 1.64 -0.12
CA VAL A 36 16.50 0.38 0.60
C VAL A 36 16.36 -0.76 -0.41
N ALA A 37 17.01 -1.92 -0.21
CA ALA A 37 16.74 -3.11 -1.01
C ALA A 37 15.72 -3.98 -0.26
N LEU A 38 14.45 -3.98 -0.71
CA LEU A 38 13.43 -4.86 -0.13
C LEU A 38 13.32 -6.18 -0.91
N ASP A 39 13.19 -7.27 -0.15
CA ASP A 39 12.83 -8.59 -0.66
C ASP A 39 11.32 -8.80 -0.50
N ILE A 40 10.65 -9.25 -1.57
CA ILE A 40 9.21 -9.51 -1.57
C ILE A 40 8.84 -10.62 -0.59
N GLU A 41 9.73 -11.58 -0.32
CA GLU A 41 9.50 -12.59 0.71
C GLU A 41 9.50 -11.97 2.12
N CYS A 42 10.36 -10.97 2.37
CA CYS A 42 10.32 -10.23 3.62
C CYS A 42 9.03 -9.42 3.75
N VAL A 43 8.63 -8.72 2.68
CA VAL A 43 7.37 -7.97 2.66
C VAL A 43 6.19 -8.89 2.94
N LYS A 44 6.15 -10.06 2.30
CA LYS A 44 5.12 -11.08 2.53
C LYS A 44 5.11 -11.55 3.99
N ALA A 45 6.27 -11.88 4.55
CA ALA A 45 6.39 -12.32 5.93
C ALA A 45 5.92 -11.24 6.94
N SER A 46 6.25 -9.97 6.70
CA SER A 46 5.78 -8.83 7.52
C SER A 46 4.25 -8.72 7.50
N LEU A 47 3.63 -8.89 6.32
CA LEU A 47 2.17 -8.89 6.20
C LEU A 47 1.52 -10.09 6.92
N GLU A 48 2.07 -11.30 6.76
CA GLU A 48 1.54 -12.51 7.39
C GLU A 48 1.72 -12.53 8.92
N GLN A 49 2.73 -11.84 9.45
CA GLN A 49 2.94 -11.69 10.90
C GLN A 49 1.96 -10.69 11.53
N ASN A 50 1.39 -9.79 10.74
CA ASN A 50 0.49 -8.76 11.25
C ASN A 50 -0.97 -9.26 11.20
N SER A 51 -1.54 -9.50 12.39
CA SER A 51 -2.90 -10.00 12.57
C SER A 51 -4.02 -9.05 12.09
N GLU A 52 -3.69 -7.81 11.70
CA GLU A 52 -4.62 -6.89 11.03
C GLU A 52 -5.00 -7.38 9.63
N PHE A 53 -4.15 -8.19 8.99
CA PHE A 53 -4.32 -8.64 7.61
C PHE A 53 -4.81 -10.08 7.50
N ASP A 54 -5.64 -10.31 6.50
CA ASP A 54 -6.03 -11.63 6.04
C ASP A 54 -4.84 -12.36 5.37
N PRO A 55 -4.95 -13.68 5.13
CA PRO A 55 -3.89 -14.44 4.46
C PRO A 55 -3.42 -13.80 3.15
N VAL A 56 -2.10 -13.71 3.01
CA VAL A 56 -1.47 -13.00 1.89
C VAL A 56 -1.38 -13.92 0.67
N THR A 57 -1.98 -13.49 -0.43
CA THR A 57 -1.82 -14.14 -1.73
C THR A 57 -0.67 -13.51 -2.49
N LYS A 58 0.28 -14.32 -2.95
CA LYS A 58 1.40 -13.88 -3.80
C LYS A 58 1.13 -14.25 -5.27
N SER A 59 1.37 -13.30 -6.17
CA SER A 59 1.41 -13.52 -7.61
C SER A 59 2.57 -12.75 -8.20
N GLU A 60 3.61 -13.47 -8.64
CA GLU A 60 4.86 -12.88 -9.14
C GLU A 60 5.46 -11.87 -8.14
N ASN A 61 5.52 -10.59 -8.55
CA ASN A 61 6.03 -9.47 -7.75
C ASN A 61 4.92 -8.67 -7.05
N SER A 62 3.73 -9.26 -6.92
CA SER A 62 2.59 -8.67 -6.24
C SER A 62 2.13 -9.53 -5.06
N LEU A 63 1.67 -8.84 -4.02
CA LEU A 63 1.03 -9.41 -2.84
C LEU A 63 -0.35 -8.77 -2.73
N SER A 64 -1.34 -9.58 -2.39
CA SER A 64 -2.71 -9.14 -2.16
C SER A 64 -3.20 -9.68 -0.83
N THR A 65 -3.80 -8.80 -0.03
CA THR A 65 -4.45 -9.14 1.24
C THR A 65 -5.63 -8.20 1.45
N SER A 66 -6.35 -8.37 2.54
CA SER A 66 -7.39 -7.47 3.01
C SER A 66 -7.22 -7.20 4.49
N SER A 67 -7.73 -6.06 4.93
CA SER A 67 -7.96 -5.77 6.34
C SER A 67 -9.42 -5.36 6.45
N SER A 68 -10.24 -6.24 7.00
CA SER A 68 -11.70 -6.11 6.95
C SER A 68 -12.17 -5.97 5.48
N ASP A 69 -12.92 -4.92 5.16
CA ASP A 69 -13.46 -4.58 3.85
C ASP A 69 -12.52 -3.70 2.99
N ILE A 70 -11.27 -3.49 3.41
CA ILE A 70 -10.25 -2.76 2.62
C ILE A 70 -9.32 -3.78 1.97
N ASN A 71 -9.28 -3.77 0.65
CA ASN A 71 -8.33 -4.57 -0.12
C ASN A 71 -6.99 -3.86 -0.18
N VAL A 72 -5.90 -4.57 0.08
CA VAL A 72 -4.54 -4.06 -0.02
C VAL A 72 -3.79 -4.83 -1.08
N GLN A 73 -3.22 -4.09 -2.02
CA GLN A 73 -2.32 -4.63 -3.03
C GLN A 73 -0.94 -4.01 -2.83
N VAL A 74 0.08 -4.85 -2.75
CA VAL A 74 1.47 -4.44 -2.63
C VAL A 74 2.22 -4.96 -3.86
N ASN A 75 2.72 -4.06 -4.68
CA ASN A 75 3.53 -4.41 -5.84
C ASN A 75 4.96 -3.97 -5.59
N MET A 76 5.90 -4.85 -5.90
CA MET A 76 7.33 -4.56 -5.77
C MET A 76 8.00 -4.61 -7.13
N THR A 77 8.89 -3.68 -7.38
CA THR A 77 9.83 -3.73 -8.50
C THR A 77 11.24 -3.59 -7.96
N GLU A 78 12.23 -3.61 -8.85
CA GLU A 78 13.64 -3.39 -8.47
C GLU A 78 13.86 -2.04 -7.76
N ASN A 79 13.02 -1.04 -8.05
CA ASN A 79 13.23 0.34 -7.59
C ASN A 79 12.08 0.91 -6.76
N GLU A 80 10.96 0.21 -6.62
CA GLU A 80 9.81 0.73 -5.86
C GLU A 80 9.00 -0.35 -5.15
N LEU A 81 8.39 0.06 -4.05
CA LEU A 81 7.28 -0.61 -3.40
C LEU A 81 6.05 0.28 -3.51
N ILE A 82 5.01 -0.23 -4.15
CA ILE A 82 3.72 0.43 -4.30
C ILE A 82 2.71 -0.29 -3.42
N ILE A 83 2.12 0.43 -2.47
CA ILE A 83 1.04 -0.05 -1.61
C ILE A 83 -0.23 0.67 -2.04
N VAL A 84 -1.25 -0.09 -2.44
CA VAL A 84 -2.56 0.43 -2.83
C VAL A 84 -3.61 -0.14 -1.90
N SER A 85 -4.20 0.71 -1.07
CA SER A 85 -5.37 0.38 -0.25
C SER A 85 -6.63 0.83 -0.98
N LYS A 86 -7.60 -0.07 -1.17
CA LYS A 86 -8.82 0.15 -1.96
C LYS A 86 -10.05 -0.20 -1.14
N TYR A 87 -11.05 0.67 -1.19
CA TYR A 87 -12.34 0.47 -0.56
C TYR A 87 -13.47 0.82 -1.54
N LYS A 88 -14.49 -0.05 -1.63
CA LYS A 88 -15.68 0.17 -2.47
C LYS A 88 -16.82 0.64 -1.58
N THR A 89 -17.49 1.71 -1.97
CA THR A 89 -18.62 2.28 -1.22
C THR A 89 -19.67 2.87 -2.16
N GLU A 90 -20.89 2.99 -1.68
CA GLU A 90 -21.99 3.65 -2.38
C GLU A 90 -22.12 5.14 -1.98
N THR A 91 -21.44 5.59 -0.92
CA THR A 91 -21.49 6.98 -0.42
C THR A 91 -20.10 7.53 -0.08
N LYS A 92 -19.89 8.86 -0.20
CA LYS A 92 -18.61 9.47 0.20
C LYS A 92 -18.32 9.37 1.71
N GLN A 93 -19.29 8.98 2.54
CA GLN A 93 -19.20 9.00 3.99
C GLN A 93 -18.91 7.62 4.63
N ASP A 94 -19.18 6.51 3.94
CA ASP A 94 -19.15 5.17 4.55
C ASP A 94 -17.77 4.80 5.10
N LYS A 95 -16.70 5.32 4.47
CA LYS A 95 -15.36 5.14 5.01
C LYS A 95 -14.45 6.28 4.61
N ASN A 96 -13.88 6.89 5.63
CA ASN A 96 -13.05 8.07 5.48
C ASN A 96 -11.73 7.70 4.77
N ILE A 97 -11.31 8.49 3.77
CA ILE A 97 -9.98 8.37 3.15
C ILE A 97 -8.85 8.36 4.18
N TYR A 98 -9.04 8.98 5.35
CA TYR A 98 -8.11 8.89 6.48
C TYR A 98 -7.92 7.46 7.00
N ILE A 99 -8.97 6.62 7.01
CA ILE A 99 -8.87 5.21 7.43
C ILE A 99 -8.10 4.42 6.37
N VAL A 100 -8.45 4.58 5.09
CA VAL A 100 -7.82 3.89 3.97
C VAL A 100 -6.33 4.25 3.87
N SER A 101 -6.00 5.53 4.07
CA SER A 101 -4.60 6.00 4.07
C SER A 101 -3.84 5.62 5.34
N ALA A 102 -4.48 5.56 6.52
CA ALA A 102 -3.83 5.14 7.75
C ALA A 102 -3.38 3.68 7.68
N LEU A 103 -4.16 2.81 7.03
CA LEU A 103 -3.78 1.42 6.79
C LEU A 103 -2.49 1.32 5.97
N GLY A 104 -2.42 2.03 4.84
CA GLY A 104 -1.21 2.06 4.02
C GLY A 104 0.02 2.57 4.77
N LYS A 105 -0.11 3.61 5.61
CA LYS A 105 0.98 4.11 6.48
C LYS A 105 1.42 3.11 7.54
N ARG A 106 0.50 2.33 8.14
CA ARG A 106 0.85 1.29 9.11
C ARG A 106 1.61 0.15 8.45
N LEU A 107 1.16 -0.25 7.27
CA LEU A 107 1.79 -1.29 6.47
C LEU A 107 3.19 -0.88 6.02
N GLU A 108 3.35 0.35 5.53
CA GLU A 108 4.67 0.96 5.25
C GLU A 108 5.61 0.81 6.45
N ARG A 109 5.18 1.26 7.64
CA ARG A 109 5.99 1.19 8.86
C ARG A 109 6.33 -0.23 9.30
N SER A 110 5.39 -1.16 9.16
CA SER A 110 5.61 -2.56 9.54
C SER A 110 6.66 -3.19 8.63
N ILE A 111 6.52 -3.02 7.31
CA ILE A 111 7.48 -3.53 6.34
C ILE A 111 8.88 -2.96 6.59
N MET A 112 9.00 -1.64 6.78
CA MET A 112 10.30 -1.03 7.04
C MET A 112 10.94 -1.63 8.30
N LYS A 113 10.18 -1.67 9.40
CA LYS A 113 10.67 -2.21 10.67
C LYS A 113 11.08 -3.68 10.57
N ASP A 114 10.21 -4.53 10.00
CA ASP A 114 10.40 -5.99 9.99
C ASP A 114 11.50 -6.41 9.00
N CYS A 115 11.65 -5.68 7.88
CA CYS A 115 12.72 -5.88 6.91
C CYS A 115 14.03 -5.17 7.27
N GLY A 116 14.13 -4.58 8.46
CA GLY A 116 15.38 -4.09 9.04
C GLY A 116 15.78 -2.66 8.69
N TYR A 117 14.80 -1.75 8.53
CA TYR A 117 14.99 -0.35 8.11
C TYR A 117 14.24 0.68 8.97
#